data_AF-A6FBG5-F1
#
_entry.id   AF-A6FBG5-F1
#
_cell.length_a   1.000
_cell.length_b   1.000
_cell.length_c   1.000
_cell.angle_alpha   90.00
_cell.angle_beta   90.00
_cell.angle_gamma   90.00
#
_symmetry.space_group_name_H-M   'P 1'
#
loop_
_entity.id
_entity.type
_entity.pdbx_description
1 polymer ?
#
loop_
_entity_poly.entity_id
_entity_poly.type
_entity_poly.pdbx_seq_one_letter_code
_entity_poly.pdbx_strand_id
1 'polypeptide(L)'
;MNTVVNRQSRSDLLANAQFLASPHYDDRPTDADIDLLVIHCISLPPEQYGADYVEDFFMGKLDCSLHPYFQQLTSVRVSAHIYIKRDGQLIQFVPLDKRAWHAGLSEFAGQSRCNDFSIGIELEGDVNHAYTSAQYQCLATVTADIQQRYPLITQARITGHSDIAPVRKDDPGPYFDWTHYFACLDLKDN
;
A
#
# COMPACT_ATOMS: atom_id res chain seq x y z
N MET A 1 -0.66 -1.16 -37.28
CA MET A 1 -0.50 0.22 -36.82
C MET A 1 -0.51 0.17 -35.30
N ASN A 2 0.67 0.08 -34.69
CA ASN A 2 0.79 0.03 -33.24
C ASN A 2 0.78 1.46 -32.72
N THR A 3 -0.30 1.85 -32.07
CA THR A 3 -0.38 3.12 -31.35
C THR A 3 0.53 3.00 -30.15
N VAL A 4 1.76 3.53 -30.28
CA VAL A 4 2.59 3.85 -29.12
C VAL A 4 1.80 4.89 -28.33
N VAL A 5 1.18 4.44 -27.23
CA VAL A 5 0.57 5.34 -26.27
C VAL A 5 1.71 6.20 -25.73
N ASN A 6 1.70 7.46 -26.13
CA ASN A 6 2.64 8.48 -25.72
C ASN A 6 2.51 8.64 -24.19
N ARG A 7 3.37 7.98 -23.40
CA ARG A 7 3.48 8.16 -21.94
C ARG A 7 4.07 9.55 -21.67
N GLN A 8 3.28 10.61 -21.86
CA GLN A 8 3.66 11.96 -21.46
C GLN A 8 3.66 12.06 -19.93
N SER A 9 4.86 12.19 -19.37
CA SER A 9 5.29 12.71 -18.05
C SER A 9 4.20 13.01 -17.00
N ARG A 10 3.42 12.00 -16.59
CA ARG A 10 2.80 12.04 -15.26
C ARG A 10 3.81 11.41 -14.32
N SER A 11 4.29 12.18 -13.34
CA SER A 11 5.03 11.58 -12.23
C SER A 11 4.17 10.45 -11.66
N ASP A 12 4.76 9.30 -11.33
CA ASP A 12 4.12 8.20 -10.58
C ASP A 12 3.87 8.57 -9.10
N LEU A 13 3.61 9.86 -8.89
CA LEU A 13 3.23 10.53 -7.65
C LEU A 13 1.77 10.97 -7.75
N LEU A 14 1.04 10.80 -6.66
CA LEU A 14 -0.34 11.25 -6.52
C LEU A 14 -0.36 12.75 -6.17
N ALA A 15 -1.18 13.53 -6.88
CA ALA A 15 -1.19 14.98 -6.77
C ALA A 15 -1.56 15.51 -5.37
N ASN A 16 -2.37 14.76 -4.61
CA ASN A 16 -2.87 15.15 -3.29
C ASN A 16 -2.19 14.40 -2.14
N ALA A 17 -1.13 13.64 -2.41
CA ALA A 17 -0.38 12.94 -1.38
C ALA A 17 0.78 13.81 -0.86
N GLN A 18 1.01 13.79 0.45
CA GLN A 18 2.29 14.23 0.99
C GLN A 18 3.36 13.21 0.58
N PHE A 19 4.35 13.65 -0.20
CA PHE A 19 5.43 12.77 -0.63
C PHE A 19 6.61 12.79 0.34
N LEU A 20 6.94 11.62 0.90
CA LEU A 20 8.10 11.39 1.76
C LEU A 20 9.02 10.38 1.08
N ALA A 21 10.07 10.86 0.40
CA ALA A 21 10.90 10.01 -0.47
C ALA A 21 11.68 8.93 0.32
N SER A 22 11.08 7.75 0.49
CA SER A 22 11.70 6.63 1.20
C SER A 22 12.93 6.14 0.43
N PRO A 23 14.03 5.79 1.11
CA PRO A 23 15.18 5.13 0.47
C PRO A 23 14.95 3.63 0.25
N HIS A 24 13.86 3.06 0.77
CA HIS A 24 13.59 1.61 0.76
C HIS A 24 12.76 1.22 -0.47
N TYR A 25 13.32 1.37 -1.65
CA TYR A 25 12.75 0.85 -2.88
C TYR A 25 13.86 0.54 -3.87
N ASP A 26 13.51 -0.16 -4.94
CA ASP A 26 14.37 -0.37 -6.09
C ASP A 26 13.55 -0.48 -7.38
N ASP A 27 14.21 -0.82 -8.48
CA ASP A 27 13.54 -1.02 -9.75
C ASP A 27 12.77 -2.33 -9.77
N ARG A 28 11.59 -2.30 -10.40
CA ARG A 28 10.86 -3.53 -10.77
C ARG A 28 11.66 -4.32 -11.81
N PRO A 29 11.48 -5.65 -11.90
CA PRO A 29 12.04 -6.42 -13.00
C PRO A 29 11.64 -5.84 -14.35
N THR A 30 12.53 -5.90 -15.33
CA THR A 30 12.25 -5.46 -16.71
C THR A 30 11.02 -6.18 -17.24
N ASP A 31 10.10 -5.43 -17.86
CA ASP A 31 8.85 -5.92 -18.47
C ASP A 31 7.77 -6.45 -17.49
N ALA A 32 7.92 -6.23 -16.17
CA ALA A 32 6.85 -6.51 -15.22
C ALA A 32 5.71 -5.49 -15.37
N ASP A 33 4.52 -5.95 -15.74
CA ASP A 33 3.30 -5.17 -15.60
C ASP A 33 3.00 -4.95 -14.12
N ILE A 34 2.50 -3.76 -13.78
CA ILE A 34 1.96 -3.46 -12.45
C ILE A 34 0.47 -3.73 -12.53
N ASP A 35 0.03 -4.82 -11.93
CA ASP A 35 -1.32 -5.35 -12.13
C ASP A 35 -1.99 -5.86 -10.84
N LEU A 36 -1.34 -5.74 -9.68
CA LEU A 36 -1.88 -6.14 -8.38
C LEU A 36 -1.92 -4.95 -7.41
N LEU A 37 -3.01 -4.81 -6.66
CA LEU A 37 -3.11 -3.89 -5.53
C LEU A 37 -3.24 -4.70 -4.24
N VAL A 38 -2.35 -4.45 -3.27
CA VAL A 38 -2.34 -5.16 -1.99
C VAL A 38 -2.70 -4.20 -0.87
N ILE A 39 -3.75 -4.53 -0.12
CA ILE A 39 -4.20 -3.78 1.05
C ILE A 39 -3.55 -4.36 2.29
N HIS A 40 -2.99 -3.46 3.10
CA HIS A 40 -2.28 -3.75 4.34
C HIS A 40 -2.83 -2.92 5.49
N CYS A 41 -2.43 -3.27 6.70
CA CYS A 41 -2.58 -2.38 7.84
C CYS A 41 -1.34 -2.38 8.74
N ILE A 42 -1.08 -1.23 9.33
CA ILE A 42 0.02 -1.03 10.25
C ILE A 42 -0.32 0.01 11.33
N SER A 43 0.17 -0.25 12.54
CA SER A 43 0.19 0.70 13.65
C SER A 43 1.50 0.51 14.41
N LEU A 44 2.15 1.60 14.77
CA LEU A 44 3.40 1.60 15.52
C LEU A 44 3.31 2.63 16.66
N PRO A 45 3.46 2.21 17.94
CA PRO A 45 3.38 0.82 18.41
C PRO A 45 2.06 0.13 18.01
N PRO A 46 1.97 -1.20 18.12
CA PRO A 46 0.74 -1.92 17.76
C PRO A 46 -0.49 -1.33 18.46
N GLU A 47 -1.57 -1.18 17.70
CA GLU A 47 -2.87 -0.66 18.17
C GLU A 47 -2.82 0.81 18.66
N GLN A 48 -1.73 1.53 18.38
CA GLN A 48 -1.59 2.95 18.66
C GLN A 48 -1.45 3.73 17.36
N TYR A 49 -2.12 4.89 17.30
CA TYR A 49 -2.29 5.69 16.09
C TYR A 49 -1.92 7.16 16.34
N GLY A 50 -1.71 7.92 15.26
CA GLY A 50 -1.62 9.38 15.26
C GLY A 50 -0.22 9.94 15.54
N ALA A 51 0.76 9.09 15.83
CA ALA A 51 2.18 9.48 15.80
C ALA A 51 2.75 9.35 14.37
N ASP A 52 4.03 9.68 14.21
CA ASP A 52 4.74 9.61 12.92
C ASP A 52 5.69 8.39 12.83
N TYR A 53 5.51 7.40 13.72
CA TYR A 53 6.40 6.24 13.81
C TYR A 53 6.35 5.34 12.58
N VAL A 54 5.20 5.26 11.89
CA VAL A 54 5.06 4.47 10.64
C VAL A 54 5.84 5.15 9.51
N GLU A 55 5.73 6.47 9.43
CA GLU A 55 6.47 7.30 8.50
C GLU A 55 7.97 7.13 8.72
N ASP A 56 8.44 7.28 9.97
CA ASP A 56 9.85 7.06 10.31
C ASP A 56 10.31 5.63 10.01
N PHE A 57 9.46 4.62 10.24
CA PHE A 57 9.78 3.23 9.94
C PHE A 57 10.01 3.01 8.44
N PHE A 58 9.09 3.46 7.60
CA PHE A 58 9.23 3.33 6.15
C PHE A 58 10.33 4.22 5.57
N MET A 59 10.72 5.29 6.27
CA MET A 59 11.86 6.14 5.90
C MET A 59 13.22 5.60 6.41
N GLY A 60 13.23 4.52 7.20
CA GLY A 60 14.46 3.98 7.80
C GLY A 60 15.04 4.86 8.91
N LYS A 61 14.18 5.63 9.59
CA LYS A 61 14.54 6.63 10.62
C LYS A 61 13.95 6.33 12.00
N LEU A 62 13.17 5.26 12.15
CA LEU A 62 12.54 4.91 13.42
C LEU A 62 13.57 4.73 14.53
N ASP A 63 13.49 5.57 15.57
CA ASP A 63 14.27 5.39 16.79
C ASP A 63 13.72 4.19 17.57
N CYS A 64 14.41 3.06 17.42
CA CYS A 64 14.01 1.80 18.02
C CYS A 64 14.20 1.75 19.56
N SER A 65 14.79 2.79 20.17
CA SER A 65 14.90 2.89 21.63
C SER A 65 13.63 3.43 22.29
N LEU A 66 12.73 4.07 21.54
CA LEU A 66 11.54 4.74 22.06
C LEU A 66 10.45 3.79 22.57
N HIS A 67 10.44 2.53 22.12
CA HIS A 67 9.44 1.55 22.53
C HIS A 67 9.99 0.12 22.46
N PRO A 68 9.70 -0.77 23.43
CA PRO A 68 10.19 -2.16 23.41
C PRO A 68 9.86 -2.92 22.12
N TYR A 69 8.65 -2.70 21.56
CA TYR A 69 8.25 -3.30 20.28
C TYR A 69 9.16 -2.90 19.12
N PHE A 70 9.73 -1.69 19.12
CA PHE A 70 10.55 -1.20 18.00
C PHE A 70 11.92 -1.88 17.94
N GLN A 71 12.40 -2.45 19.05
CA GLN A 71 13.69 -3.14 19.08
C GLN A 71 13.78 -4.27 18.03
N GLN A 72 12.68 -4.97 17.77
CA GLN A 72 12.62 -6.03 16.75
C GLN A 72 12.65 -5.48 15.30
N LEU A 73 12.43 -4.18 15.12
CA LEU A 73 12.39 -3.50 13.82
C LEU A 73 13.75 -2.92 13.42
N THR A 74 14.76 -2.92 14.30
CA THR A 74 16.07 -2.26 14.13
C THR A 74 16.78 -2.56 12.80
N SER A 75 16.65 -3.78 12.28
CA SER A 75 17.30 -4.20 11.03
C SER A 75 16.31 -4.44 9.89
N VAL A 76 15.03 -4.12 10.11
CA VAL A 76 13.98 -4.32 9.12
C VAL A 76 14.02 -3.16 8.12
N ARG A 77 14.05 -3.49 6.84
CA ARG A 77 13.97 -2.53 5.74
C ARG A 77 12.77 -2.86 4.89
N VAL A 78 11.73 -2.06 5.07
CA VAL A 78 10.45 -2.19 4.36
C VAL A 78 9.92 -0.80 4.01
N SER A 79 8.96 -0.79 3.10
CA SER A 79 8.22 0.39 2.67
C SER A 79 6.90 -0.06 2.06
N ALA A 80 5.95 0.86 1.99
CA ALA A 80 4.80 0.76 1.11
C ALA A 80 4.84 1.90 0.08
N HIS A 81 3.95 1.84 -0.92
CA HIS A 81 3.83 3.00 -1.81
C HIS A 81 3.06 4.11 -1.10
N ILE A 82 1.96 3.75 -0.43
CA ILE A 82 0.99 4.68 0.12
C ILE A 82 0.65 4.28 1.54
N TYR A 83 0.39 5.29 2.38
CA TYR A 83 -0.14 5.16 3.72
C TYR A 83 -1.31 6.12 3.94
N ILE A 84 -2.38 5.63 4.55
CA ILE A 84 -3.60 6.39 4.83
C ILE A 84 -3.85 6.37 6.34
N LYS A 85 -3.69 7.52 6.98
CA LYS A 85 -3.90 7.69 8.43
C LYS A 85 -5.38 7.56 8.80
N ARG A 86 -5.69 7.42 10.10
CA ARG A 86 -7.07 7.28 10.59
C ARG A 86 -8.01 8.40 10.16
N ASP A 87 -7.48 9.61 10.01
CA ASP A 87 -8.21 10.80 9.58
C ASP A 87 -8.33 10.95 8.04
N GLY A 88 -7.76 10.02 7.28
CA GLY A 88 -7.74 10.06 5.82
C GLY A 88 -6.57 10.84 5.23
N GLN A 89 -5.60 11.32 6.03
CA GLN A 89 -4.39 11.92 5.50
C GLN A 89 -3.65 10.91 4.60
N LEU A 90 -3.32 11.36 3.40
CA LEU A 90 -2.67 10.56 2.36
C LEU A 90 -1.19 10.87 2.29
N ILE A 91 -0.36 9.86 2.50
CA ILE A 91 1.09 9.93 2.41
C ILE A 91 1.55 8.94 1.35
N GLN A 92 2.50 9.35 0.50
CA GLN A 92 3.16 8.48 -0.47
C GLN A 92 4.66 8.43 -0.18
N PHE A 93 5.23 7.23 -0.15
CA PHE A 93 6.65 7.03 0.12
C PHE A 93 7.47 6.67 -1.10
N VAL A 94 6.88 5.89 -2.01
CA VAL A 94 7.55 5.31 -3.18
C VAL A 94 6.74 5.66 -4.43
N PRO A 95 7.37 6.14 -5.53
CA PRO A 95 6.71 6.29 -6.81
C PRO A 95 6.07 4.97 -7.26
N LEU A 96 4.87 5.01 -7.83
CA LEU A 96 4.10 3.80 -8.17
C LEU A 96 4.81 2.87 -9.18
N ASP A 97 5.66 3.43 -10.06
CA ASP A 97 6.46 2.67 -11.03
C ASP A 97 7.65 1.93 -10.40
N LYS A 98 8.05 2.29 -9.19
CA LYS A 98 9.12 1.63 -8.44
C LYS A 98 8.61 0.50 -7.59
N ARG A 99 9.51 -0.38 -7.17
CA ARG A 99 9.21 -1.53 -6.31
C ARG A 99 9.37 -1.14 -4.85
N ALA A 100 8.27 -0.91 -4.14
CA ALA A 100 8.28 -0.86 -2.68
C ALA A 100 8.46 -2.27 -2.08
N TRP A 101 8.84 -2.35 -0.81
CA TRP A 101 9.15 -3.61 -0.12
C TRP A 101 8.10 -3.94 0.95
N HIS A 102 6.88 -4.29 0.54
CA HIS A 102 5.72 -4.46 1.43
C HIS A 102 5.24 -5.92 1.59
N ALA A 103 5.28 -6.72 0.53
CA ALA A 103 4.66 -8.04 0.49
C ALA A 103 5.54 -9.18 1.04
N GLY A 104 6.86 -9.02 1.07
CA GLY A 104 7.79 -10.08 1.50
C GLY A 104 7.69 -11.36 0.67
N LEU A 105 7.74 -12.54 1.32
CA LEU A 105 7.47 -13.83 0.68
C LEU A 105 5.96 -13.97 0.45
N SER A 106 5.55 -13.97 -0.82
CA SER A 106 4.14 -13.96 -1.22
C SER A 106 3.93 -14.51 -2.63
N GLU A 107 2.68 -14.89 -2.93
CA GLU A 107 2.23 -15.37 -4.24
C GLU A 107 0.80 -14.92 -4.54
N PHE A 108 0.53 -14.49 -5.77
CA PHE A 108 -0.81 -14.20 -6.25
C PHE A 108 -1.03 -14.87 -7.61
N ALA A 109 -2.12 -15.62 -7.75
CA ALA A 109 -2.48 -16.32 -8.99
C ALA A 109 -1.33 -17.15 -9.61
N GLY A 110 -0.52 -17.82 -8.77
CA GLY A 110 0.63 -18.64 -9.19
C GLY A 110 1.91 -17.85 -9.50
N GLN A 111 1.91 -16.53 -9.35
CA GLN A 111 3.08 -15.68 -9.52
C GLN A 111 3.63 -15.25 -8.15
N SER A 112 4.84 -15.72 -7.82
CA SER A 112 5.52 -15.37 -6.58
C SER A 112 6.14 -13.97 -6.63
N ARG A 113 6.59 -13.46 -5.47
CA ARG A 113 7.29 -12.16 -5.30
C ARG A 113 6.40 -10.97 -5.67
N CYS A 114 5.25 -10.84 -5.00
CA CYS A 114 4.24 -9.83 -5.34
C CYS A 114 4.77 -8.39 -5.40
N ASN A 115 5.82 -8.03 -4.66
CA ASN A 115 6.46 -6.71 -4.78
C ASN A 115 6.80 -6.35 -6.24
N ASP A 116 7.19 -7.34 -7.06
CA ASP A 116 7.61 -7.11 -8.45
C ASP A 116 6.51 -6.49 -9.31
N PHE A 117 5.24 -6.84 -9.08
CA PHE A 117 4.09 -6.47 -9.91
C PHE A 117 2.94 -5.82 -9.15
N SER A 118 3.13 -5.46 -7.87
CA SER A 118 2.09 -4.86 -7.05
C SER A 118 2.39 -3.47 -6.52
N ILE A 119 1.30 -2.76 -6.19
CA ILE A 119 1.27 -1.55 -5.38
C ILE A 119 0.72 -1.93 -3.99
N GLY A 120 1.51 -1.71 -2.94
CA GLY A 120 1.07 -1.79 -1.55
C GLY A 120 0.50 -0.47 -1.01
N ILE A 121 -0.71 -0.54 -0.44
CA ILE A 121 -1.33 0.55 0.33
C ILE A 121 -1.50 0.09 1.79
N GLU A 122 -0.97 0.88 2.71
CA GLU A 122 -1.09 0.70 4.16
C GLU A 122 -2.21 1.57 4.73
N LEU A 123 -3.08 0.98 5.54
CA LEU A 123 -4.03 1.71 6.36
C LEU A 123 -3.53 1.78 7.80
N GLU A 124 -3.56 2.95 8.41
CA GLU A 124 -3.33 3.06 9.85
C GLU A 124 -4.40 2.28 10.60
N GLY A 125 -3.98 1.24 11.33
CA GLY A 125 -4.90 0.32 11.98
C GLY A 125 -4.26 -1.01 12.34
N ASP A 126 -5.12 -1.99 12.55
CA ASP A 126 -4.77 -3.34 12.96
C ASP A 126 -5.92 -4.31 12.62
N VAL A 127 -5.73 -5.59 12.90
CA VAL A 127 -6.67 -6.66 12.57
C VAL A 127 -7.81 -6.84 13.57
N ASN A 128 -7.87 -6.01 14.62
CA ASN A 128 -8.83 -6.10 15.73
C ASN A 128 -9.84 -4.94 15.74
N HIS A 129 -9.66 -3.92 14.91
CA HIS A 129 -10.49 -2.71 14.93
C HIS A 129 -10.98 -2.29 13.53
N ALA A 130 -12.18 -1.72 13.47
CA ALA A 130 -12.77 -1.18 12.24
C ALA A 130 -11.97 0.01 11.69
N TYR A 131 -11.89 0.14 10.36
CA TYR A 131 -11.33 1.30 9.67
C TYR A 131 -12.33 2.46 9.58
N THR A 132 -11.84 3.68 9.48
CA THR A 132 -12.70 4.87 9.46
C THR A 132 -13.33 5.11 8.08
N SER A 133 -14.45 5.84 8.04
CA SER A 133 -15.03 6.28 6.76
C SER A 133 -14.07 7.16 5.96
N ALA A 134 -13.24 7.97 6.63
CA ALA A 134 -12.23 8.79 5.96
C ALA A 134 -11.18 7.92 5.24
N GLN A 135 -10.76 6.81 5.86
CA GLN A 135 -9.86 5.85 5.23
C GLN A 135 -10.48 5.20 4.00
N TYR A 136 -11.72 4.70 4.07
CA TYR A 136 -12.37 4.09 2.91
C TYR A 136 -12.58 5.08 1.76
N GLN A 137 -12.97 6.33 2.05
CA GLN A 137 -13.14 7.37 1.03
C GLN A 137 -11.82 7.74 0.36
N CYS A 138 -10.76 7.89 1.15
CA CYS A 138 -9.42 8.15 0.62
C CYS A 138 -8.93 6.95 -0.20
N LEU A 139 -9.04 5.73 0.33
CA LEU A 139 -8.62 4.50 -0.32
C LEU A 139 -9.32 4.32 -1.68
N ALA A 140 -10.65 4.48 -1.74
CA ALA A 140 -11.40 4.39 -2.99
C ALA A 140 -10.94 5.42 -4.04
N THR A 141 -10.70 6.67 -3.61
CA THR A 141 -10.22 7.73 -4.50
C THR A 141 -8.83 7.41 -5.05
N VAL A 142 -7.93 6.95 -4.17
CA VAL A 142 -6.56 6.55 -4.52
C VAL A 142 -6.55 5.34 -5.45
N THR A 143 -7.40 4.35 -5.18
CA THR A 143 -7.53 3.16 -6.02
C THR A 143 -8.01 3.51 -7.41
N ALA A 144 -9.05 4.33 -7.56
CA ALA A 144 -9.52 4.77 -8.88
C ALA A 144 -8.40 5.49 -9.66
N ASP A 145 -7.66 6.38 -9.00
CA ASP A 145 -6.49 7.06 -9.55
C ASP A 145 -5.38 6.08 -10.01
N ILE A 146 -5.16 5.00 -9.25
CA ILE A 146 -4.20 3.94 -9.59
C ILE A 146 -4.71 3.15 -10.79
N GLN A 147 -5.97 2.73 -10.82
CA GLN A 147 -6.56 1.95 -11.90
C GLN A 147 -6.57 2.71 -13.24
N GLN A 148 -6.76 4.04 -13.21
CA GLN A 148 -6.62 4.88 -14.40
C GLN A 148 -5.20 4.86 -14.99
N ARG A 149 -4.17 4.72 -14.15
CA ARG A 149 -2.75 4.65 -14.59
C ARG A 149 -2.33 3.22 -14.94
N TYR A 150 -2.84 2.24 -14.21
CA TYR A 150 -2.51 0.82 -14.29
C TYR A 150 -3.79 -0.02 -14.47
N PRO A 151 -4.39 -0.03 -15.67
CA PRO A 151 -5.71 -0.61 -15.90
C PRO A 151 -5.78 -2.14 -15.76
N LEU A 152 -4.63 -2.82 -15.64
CA LEU A 152 -4.59 -4.25 -15.33
C LEU A 152 -4.93 -4.52 -13.84
N ILE A 153 -4.80 -3.53 -12.96
CA ILE A 153 -5.34 -3.59 -11.60
C ILE A 153 -6.86 -3.50 -11.70
N THR A 154 -7.52 -4.63 -11.91
CA THR A 154 -8.98 -4.75 -11.84
C THR A 154 -9.42 -5.03 -10.40
N GLN A 155 -10.71 -4.91 -10.07
CA GLN A 155 -11.22 -5.27 -8.73
C GLN A 155 -10.84 -6.71 -8.32
N ALA A 156 -10.81 -7.65 -9.26
CA ALA A 156 -10.40 -9.03 -9.02
C ALA A 156 -8.90 -9.19 -8.72
N ARG A 157 -8.10 -8.14 -8.95
CA ARG A 157 -6.67 -8.05 -8.62
C ARG A 157 -6.42 -7.02 -7.52
N ILE A 158 -7.40 -6.81 -6.65
CA ILE A 158 -7.24 -6.13 -5.38
C ILE A 158 -7.42 -7.18 -4.28
N THR A 159 -6.46 -7.29 -3.37
CA THR A 159 -6.40 -8.38 -2.39
C THR A 159 -5.78 -7.91 -1.06
N GLY A 160 -5.98 -8.66 0.01
CA GLY A 160 -5.29 -8.43 1.28
C GLY A 160 -3.90 -9.07 1.31
N HIS A 161 -3.03 -8.59 2.19
CA HIS A 161 -1.74 -9.23 2.43
C HIS A 161 -1.88 -10.69 2.91
N SER A 162 -2.94 -10.97 3.67
CA SER A 162 -3.30 -12.30 4.15
C SER A 162 -3.53 -13.30 3.01
N ASP A 163 -4.06 -12.84 1.88
CA ASP A 163 -4.42 -13.71 0.75
C ASP A 163 -3.19 -14.11 -0.05
N ILE A 164 -2.20 -13.23 -0.14
CA ILE A 164 -0.95 -13.49 -0.88
C ILE A 164 0.13 -14.13 0.00
N ALA A 165 -0.05 -14.13 1.32
CA ALA A 165 0.89 -14.69 2.28
C ALA A 165 0.16 -15.40 3.44
N PRO A 166 -0.68 -16.41 3.13
CA PRO A 166 -1.46 -17.13 4.13
C PRO A 166 -0.55 -17.74 5.19
N VAL A 167 -1.07 -17.87 6.43
CA VAL A 167 -0.35 -18.36 7.63
C VAL A 167 0.72 -17.39 8.15
N ARG A 168 1.35 -16.57 7.30
CA ARG A 168 2.38 -15.60 7.70
C ARG A 168 1.81 -14.25 8.07
N LYS A 169 0.74 -13.81 7.39
CA LYS A 169 0.15 -12.47 7.52
C LYS A 169 -1.36 -12.57 7.64
N ASP A 170 -1.92 -11.71 8.48
CA ASP A 170 -3.36 -11.63 8.75
C ASP A 170 -3.97 -10.29 8.32
N ASP A 171 -3.13 -9.30 7.96
CA ASP A 171 -3.57 -7.97 7.50
C ASP A 171 -4.22 -8.01 6.10
N PRO A 172 -5.26 -7.20 5.82
CA PRO A 172 -5.82 -6.13 6.65
C PRO A 172 -6.83 -6.60 7.72
N GLY A 173 -7.02 -7.91 7.86
CA GLY A 173 -7.83 -8.51 8.92
C GLY A 173 -9.35 -8.49 8.66
N PRO A 174 -10.12 -9.15 9.53
CA PRO A 174 -11.57 -9.33 9.36
C PRO A 174 -12.38 -8.04 9.47
N TYR A 175 -11.79 -6.96 10.01
CA TYR A 175 -12.43 -5.66 10.15
C TYR A 175 -12.28 -4.77 8.92
N PHE A 176 -11.53 -5.21 7.91
CA PHE A 176 -11.54 -4.59 6.59
C PHE A 176 -12.79 -5.04 5.82
N ASP A 177 -13.73 -4.11 5.65
CA ASP A 177 -14.99 -4.33 4.96
C ASP A 177 -14.78 -4.16 3.45
N TRP A 178 -14.46 -5.28 2.80
CA TRP A 178 -14.33 -5.38 1.35
C TRP A 178 -15.57 -4.91 0.59
N THR A 179 -16.77 -5.17 1.14
CA THR A 179 -18.02 -4.80 0.47
C THR A 179 -18.20 -3.29 0.47
N HIS A 180 -17.96 -2.65 1.63
CA HIS A 180 -18.01 -1.21 1.75
C HIS A 180 -16.94 -0.52 0.88
N TYR A 181 -15.72 -1.05 0.90
CA TYR A 181 -14.64 -0.53 0.06
C TYR A 181 -14.98 -0.53 -1.43
N PHE A 182 -15.43 -1.67 -1.97
CA PHE A 182 -15.78 -1.74 -3.40
C PHE A 182 -17.01 -0.89 -3.74
N ALA A 183 -18.00 -0.80 -2.86
CA ALA A 183 -19.11 0.13 -3.04
C ALA A 183 -18.64 1.60 -3.11
N CYS A 184 -17.65 2.00 -2.30
CA CYS A 184 -17.05 3.33 -2.39
C CYS A 184 -16.26 3.53 -3.69
N LEU A 185 -15.57 2.49 -4.18
CA LEU A 185 -14.81 2.51 -5.42
C LEU A 185 -15.72 2.65 -6.64
N ASP A 186 -16.79 1.88 -6.72
CA ASP A 186 -17.77 1.93 -7.83
C ASP A 186 -18.40 3.33 -7.98
N LEU A 187 -18.54 4.08 -6.88
CA LEU A 187 -19.02 5.47 -6.90
C LEU A 187 -18.02 6.46 -7.52
N LYS A 188 -16.75 6.06 -7.71
CA LYS A 188 -15.70 6.87 -8.35
C LYS A 188 -15.57 6.59 -9.84
N ASP A 189 -16.04 5.43 -10.29
CA ASP A 189 -16.01 5.01 -11.70
C ASP A 189 -17.19 5.56 -12.52
N ASN A 190 -18.18 6.19 -11.86
CA ASN A 190 -19.31 6.89 -12.48
C ASN A 190 -19.06 8.40 -12.62
#